data_AF-A0A370F8P9-F1
#
_entry.id   AF-A0A370F8P9-F1
#
_cell.length_a   1.000
_cell.length_b   1.000
_cell.length_c   1.000
_cell.angle_alpha   90.00
_cell.angle_beta   90.00
_cell.angle_gamma   90.00
#
_symmetry.space_group_name_H-M   'P 1'
#
loop_
_entity.id
_entity.type
_entity.pdbx_description
1 polymer ?
#
loop_
_entity_poly.entity_id
_entity_poly.type
_entity_poly.pdbx_seq_one_letter_code
_entity_poly.pdbx_strand_id
1 'polypeptide(L)'
;MDTDRALRVVVIGATGNVGTSVVEALSAAGHIGEIVGAARRPTELAYPKTRFVVADTTIDDIRGLVRGADVVIHLAWLFQPTHRPEVTWNNNVLGAIRVFEAVADERVPALVYVSSVAAYSPDPSDRAVAEDWPTHGWPGAAYPMEKAYLERWLDAEELRHPETRVVRIRPCFLFKRRSATEQR
;
A
#
# COMPACT_ATOMS: atom_id res chain seq x y z
N MET A 1 11.54 20.22 -11.24
CA MET A 1 12.05 18.95 -10.69
C MET A 1 13.18 18.53 -11.60
N ASP A 2 14.33 18.23 -11.01
CA ASP A 2 15.49 17.74 -11.75
C ASP A 2 15.16 16.34 -12.28
N THR A 3 14.75 16.25 -13.55
CA THR A 3 14.30 15.01 -14.19
C THR A 3 15.45 14.05 -14.48
N ASP A 4 16.69 14.45 -14.19
CA ASP A 4 17.90 13.63 -14.40
C ASP A 4 18.29 12.79 -13.18
N ARG A 5 17.70 13.03 -12.00
CA ARG A 5 17.97 12.20 -10.82
C ARG A 5 17.12 10.94 -10.82
N ALA A 6 17.77 9.77 -10.70
CA ALA A 6 17.09 8.50 -10.53
C ALA A 6 16.26 8.47 -9.22
N LEU A 7 15.07 7.85 -9.29
CA LEU A 7 14.07 7.89 -8.22
C LEU A 7 14.44 7.02 -7.03
N ARG A 8 14.06 7.49 -5.84
CA ARG A 8 14.04 6.73 -4.58
C ARG A 8 12.62 6.27 -4.26
N VAL A 9 12.42 4.96 -4.18
CA VAL A 9 11.10 4.37 -3.92
C VAL A 9 11.10 3.60 -2.59
N VAL A 10 10.11 3.85 -1.75
CA VAL A 10 9.86 3.07 -0.52
C VAL A 10 8.69 2.13 -0.76
N VAL A 11 8.89 0.84 -0.52
CA VAL A 11 7.86 -0.19 -0.69
C VAL A 11 7.54 -0.80 0.67
N ILE A 12 6.35 -0.54 1.19
CA ILE A 12 5.88 -1.08 2.48
C ILE A 12 5.10 -2.35 2.21
N GLY A 13 5.45 -3.46 2.88
CA GLY A 13 4.97 -4.79 2.53
C GLY A 13 5.83 -5.47 1.44
N ALA A 14 7.10 -5.07 1.31
CA ALA A 14 8.00 -5.45 0.23
C ALA A 14 8.28 -6.96 0.13
N THR A 15 8.15 -7.71 1.22
CA THR A 15 8.42 -9.16 1.25
C THR A 15 7.17 -10.00 1.03
N GLY A 16 5.99 -9.37 0.90
CA GLY A 16 4.73 -10.07 0.64
C GLY A 16 4.56 -10.53 -0.80
N ASN A 17 3.41 -11.18 -1.04
CA ASN A 17 2.98 -11.68 -2.34
C ASN A 17 3.25 -10.70 -3.50
N VAL A 18 2.62 -9.53 -3.44
CA VAL A 18 2.75 -8.48 -4.46
C VAL A 18 4.08 -7.73 -4.32
N GLY A 19 4.48 -7.42 -3.08
CA GLY A 19 5.69 -6.64 -2.79
C GLY A 19 6.94 -7.20 -3.45
N THR A 20 7.15 -8.51 -3.39
CA THR A 20 8.33 -9.12 -4.00
C THR A 20 8.37 -8.99 -5.52
N SER A 21 7.22 -8.97 -6.20
CA SER A 21 7.16 -8.71 -7.65
C SER A 21 7.37 -7.23 -7.98
N VAL A 22 6.86 -6.33 -7.14
CA VAL A 22 7.05 -4.88 -7.30
C VAL A 22 8.52 -4.51 -7.15
N VAL A 23 9.18 -4.99 -6.09
CA VAL A 23 10.62 -4.74 -5.86
C VAL A 23 11.46 -5.28 -7.02
N GLU A 24 11.17 -6.49 -7.49
CA GLU A 24 11.86 -7.09 -8.64
C GLU A 24 11.72 -6.22 -9.89
N ALA A 25 10.51 -5.79 -10.24
CA ALA A 25 10.26 -4.92 -11.38
C ALA A 25 10.94 -3.55 -11.26
N LEU A 26 10.88 -2.92 -10.09
CA LEU A 26 11.55 -1.64 -9.83
C LEU A 26 13.07 -1.76 -9.92
N SER A 27 13.65 -2.87 -9.44
CA SER A 27 15.11 -3.06 -9.46
C SER A 27 15.69 -3.12 -10.86
N ALA A 28 14.89 -3.63 -11.82
CA ALA A 28 15.24 -3.71 -13.23
C ALA A 28 15.03 -2.39 -14.00
N ALA A 29 14.28 -1.44 -13.44
CA ALA A 29 13.98 -0.18 -14.12
C ALA A 29 15.16 0.80 -14.06
N GLY A 30 15.53 1.36 -15.21
CA GLY A 30 16.68 2.28 -15.35
C GLY A 30 16.53 3.61 -14.60
N HIS A 31 15.29 4.12 -14.49
CA HIS A 31 14.99 5.38 -13.81
C HIS A 31 14.90 5.25 -12.27
N ILE A 32 14.99 4.03 -11.73
CA ILE A 32 15.04 3.79 -10.28
C ILE A 32 16.49 3.76 -9.84
N GLY A 33 16.83 4.58 -8.84
CA GLY A 33 18.17 4.65 -8.24
C GLY A 33 18.27 3.90 -6.93
N GLU A 34 17.20 3.90 -6.13
CA GLU A 34 17.18 3.30 -4.80
C GLU A 34 15.79 2.75 -4.45
N ILE A 35 15.76 1.59 -3.81
CA ILE A 35 14.56 0.97 -3.27
C ILE A 35 14.76 0.69 -1.78
N VAL A 36 13.80 1.10 -0.95
CA VAL A 36 13.71 0.72 0.46
C VAL A 36 12.54 -0.22 0.63
N GLY A 37 12.83 -1.52 0.78
CA GLY A 37 11.82 -2.52 1.08
C GLY A 37 11.56 -2.62 2.58
N ALA A 38 10.38 -2.24 3.04
CA ALA A 38 10.00 -2.35 4.45
C ALA A 38 9.06 -3.54 4.68
N ALA A 39 9.35 -4.33 5.72
CA ALA A 39 8.51 -5.44 6.18
C ALA A 39 8.72 -5.74 7.66
N ARG A 40 7.75 -6.36 8.32
CA ARG A 40 7.84 -6.69 9.77
C ARG A 40 8.82 -7.80 10.11
N ARG A 41 9.19 -8.64 9.15
CA ARG A 41 10.08 -9.78 9.36
C ARG A 41 11.37 -9.57 8.57
N PRO A 42 12.53 -9.93 9.13
CA PRO A 42 13.78 -10.01 8.38
C PRO A 42 13.62 -10.87 7.12
N THR A 43 14.43 -10.59 6.11
CA THR A 43 14.45 -11.35 4.86
C THR A 43 15.88 -11.47 4.34
N GLU A 44 16.16 -12.57 3.66
CA GLU A 44 17.42 -12.81 2.93
C GLU A 44 17.27 -12.49 1.44
N LEU A 45 16.11 -11.99 1.01
CA LEU A 45 15.90 -11.55 -0.37
C LEU A 45 16.89 -10.43 -0.71
N ALA A 46 17.50 -10.55 -1.88
CA ALA A 46 18.43 -9.57 -2.41
C ALA A 46 18.04 -9.20 -3.83
N TYR A 47 17.88 -7.90 -4.07
CA TYR A 47 17.60 -7.32 -5.38
C TYR A 47 18.57 -6.16 -5.63
N PRO A 48 18.96 -5.89 -6.88
CA PRO A 48 19.74 -4.70 -7.20
C PRO A 48 19.05 -3.44 -6.67
N LYS A 49 19.86 -2.44 -6.27
CA LYS A 49 19.39 -1.12 -5.81
C LYS A 49 18.49 -1.15 -4.56
N THR A 50 18.33 -2.30 -3.91
CA THR A 50 17.37 -2.49 -2.82
C THR A 50 18.10 -2.66 -1.49
N ARG A 51 17.64 -1.93 -0.45
CA ARG A 51 17.88 -2.31 0.95
C ARG A 51 16.57 -2.74 1.59
N PHE A 52 16.62 -3.76 2.43
CA PHE A 52 15.48 -4.15 3.26
C PHE A 52 15.64 -3.60 4.68
N VAL A 53 14.53 -3.12 5.24
CA VAL A 53 14.43 -2.61 6.61
C VAL A 53 13.31 -3.36 7.32
N VAL A 54 13.58 -3.77 8.56
CA VAL A 54 12.54 -4.29 9.44
C VAL A 54 11.77 -3.10 10.02
N ALA A 55 10.47 -3.03 9.71
CA ALA A 55 9.60 -1.98 10.21
C ALA A 55 8.16 -2.48 10.35
N ASP A 56 7.50 -2.05 11.42
CA ASP A 56 6.09 -2.23 11.69
C ASP A 56 5.37 -0.86 11.66
N THR A 57 4.46 -0.71 10.70
CA THR A 57 3.69 0.52 10.48
C THR A 57 2.85 0.95 11.67
N THR A 58 2.57 0.03 12.61
CA THR A 58 1.73 0.30 13.78
C THR A 58 2.48 0.97 14.93
N ILE A 59 3.81 0.81 15.01
CA ILE A 59 4.61 1.24 16.17
C ILE A 59 5.85 2.05 15.81
N ASP A 60 6.50 1.78 14.68
CA ASP A 60 7.79 2.39 14.35
C ASP A 60 7.68 3.81 13.77
N ASP A 61 8.81 4.50 13.67
CA ASP A 61 8.93 5.82 13.02
C ASP A 61 8.82 5.70 11.49
N ILE A 62 7.62 5.97 10.99
CA ILE A 62 7.33 5.90 9.56
C ILE A 62 7.81 7.15 8.82
N ARG A 63 7.90 8.30 9.49
CA ARG A 63 8.42 9.53 8.89
C ARG A 63 9.88 9.37 8.53
N GLY A 64 10.69 8.82 9.45
CA GLY A 64 12.08 8.48 9.19
C GLY A 64 12.26 7.51 8.02
N LEU A 65 11.34 6.55 7.87
CA LEU A 65 11.37 5.58 6.77
C LEU A 65 11.10 6.23 5.40
N VAL A 66 10.10 7.11 5.31
CA VAL A 66 9.66 7.70 4.02
C VAL A 66 10.37 9.00 3.65
N ARG A 67 11.09 9.64 4.58
CA ARG A 67 11.79 10.91 4.36
C ARG A 67 12.66 10.89 3.10
N GLY A 68 12.45 11.86 2.22
CA GLY A 68 13.20 12.03 0.97
C GLY A 68 12.88 10.98 -0.12
N ALA A 69 11.82 10.19 0.05
CA ALA A 69 11.32 9.33 -1.01
C ALA A 69 10.66 10.17 -2.11
N ASP A 70 10.83 9.73 -3.36
CA ASP A 70 10.09 10.30 -4.49
C ASP A 70 8.72 9.61 -4.63
N VAL A 71 8.64 8.32 -4.25
CA VAL A 71 7.40 7.54 -4.27
C VAL A 71 7.33 6.60 -3.05
N VAL A 72 6.17 6.51 -2.43
CA VAL A 72 5.85 5.46 -1.43
C VAL A 72 4.77 4.54 -1.99
N ILE A 73 5.02 3.24 -1.97
CA ILE A 73 4.08 2.19 -2.38
C ILE A 73 3.65 1.41 -1.14
N HIS A 74 2.39 1.51 -0.75
CA HIS A 74 1.83 0.83 0.41
C HIS A 74 1.07 -0.44 0.00
N LEU A 75 1.70 -1.59 0.24
CA LEU A 75 1.19 -2.94 -0.05
C LEU A 75 0.91 -3.76 1.22
N ALA A 76 1.29 -3.25 2.39
CA ALA A 76 1.14 -4.00 3.64
C ALA A 76 -0.35 -4.21 3.94
N TRP A 77 -0.70 -5.47 4.18
CA TRP A 77 -2.03 -5.87 4.57
C TRP A 77 -1.97 -7.17 5.35
N LEU A 78 -2.75 -7.24 6.42
CA LEU A 78 -2.93 -8.41 7.25
C LEU A 78 -4.31 -9.01 6.97
N PHE A 79 -4.33 -10.24 6.46
CA PHE A 79 -5.58 -10.93 6.11
C PHE A 79 -6.21 -11.68 7.29
N GLN A 80 -5.37 -12.20 8.20
CA GLN A 80 -5.78 -12.97 9.38
C GLN A 80 -5.25 -12.33 10.66
N PRO A 81 -5.94 -12.48 11.80
CA PRO A 81 -7.15 -13.27 12.02
C PRO A 81 -8.45 -12.53 11.64
N THR A 82 -9.30 -13.12 10.80
CA THR A 82 -10.61 -12.53 10.43
C THR A 82 -11.61 -12.49 11.59
N HIS A 83 -11.46 -13.36 12.60
CA HIS A 83 -12.32 -13.42 13.78
C HIS A 83 -11.96 -12.37 14.85
N ARG A 84 -10.91 -11.57 14.64
CA ARG A 84 -10.51 -10.44 15.49
C ARG A 84 -10.37 -9.17 14.65
N PRO A 85 -11.50 -8.57 14.23
CA PRO A 85 -11.50 -7.41 13.33
C PRO A 85 -10.76 -6.20 13.91
N GLU A 86 -10.65 -6.08 15.24
CA GLU A 86 -9.85 -5.05 15.90
C GLU A 86 -8.36 -5.18 15.59
N VAL A 87 -7.86 -6.41 15.41
CA VAL A 87 -6.45 -6.67 15.06
C VAL A 87 -6.18 -6.27 13.62
N THR A 88 -7.06 -6.65 12.69
CA THR A 88 -6.94 -6.25 11.28
C THR A 88 -7.12 -4.75 11.15
N TRP A 89 -8.07 -4.13 11.85
CA TRP A 89 -8.27 -2.68 11.85
C TRP A 89 -7.03 -1.91 12.31
N ASN A 90 -6.45 -2.28 13.47
CA ASN A 90 -5.25 -1.62 13.98
C ASN A 90 -4.07 -1.74 13.01
N ASN A 91 -3.88 -2.93 12.42
CA ASN A 91 -2.79 -3.14 11.47
C ASN A 91 -3.03 -2.45 10.13
N ASN A 92 -4.20 -2.64 9.54
CA ASN A 92 -4.50 -2.29 8.16
C ASN A 92 -4.97 -0.86 8.01
N VAL A 93 -5.86 -0.40 8.90
CA VAL A 93 -6.45 0.93 8.80
C VAL A 93 -5.56 1.94 9.51
N LEU A 94 -5.33 1.78 10.82
CA LEU A 94 -4.52 2.74 11.56
C LEU A 94 -3.05 2.72 11.12
N GLY A 95 -2.51 1.54 10.80
CA GLY A 95 -1.17 1.42 10.23
C GLY A 95 -1.03 2.09 8.85
N ALA A 96 -2.04 2.00 7.98
CA ALA A 96 -2.02 2.70 6.69
C ALA A 96 -2.15 4.23 6.87
N ILE A 97 -3.02 4.70 7.78
CA ILE A 97 -3.16 6.13 8.08
C ILE A 97 -1.83 6.72 8.52
N ARG A 98 -1.09 6.05 9.43
CA ARG A 98 0.26 6.48 9.84
C ARG A 98 1.23 6.61 8.67
N VAL A 99 1.11 5.74 7.66
CA VAL A 99 1.90 5.84 6.42
C VAL A 99 1.48 7.04 5.60
N PHE A 100 0.18 7.26 5.43
CA PHE A 100 -0.35 8.36 4.62
C PHE A 100 -0.01 9.72 5.23
N GLU A 101 -0.20 9.85 6.54
CA GLU A 101 0.21 11.04 7.30
C GLU A 101 1.72 11.28 7.18
N ALA A 102 2.54 10.23 7.28
CA ALA A 102 3.99 10.37 7.12
C ALA A 102 4.40 10.80 5.69
N VAL A 103 3.69 10.34 4.66
CA VAL A 103 3.88 10.77 3.27
C VAL A 103 3.57 12.25 3.13
N ALA A 104 2.43 12.71 3.66
CA ALA A 104 2.02 14.11 3.62
C ALA A 104 3.00 15.00 4.40
N ASP A 105 3.35 14.60 5.62
CA ASP A 105 4.27 15.32 6.51
C ASP A 105 5.66 15.50 5.91
N GLU A 106 6.18 14.47 5.23
CA GLU A 106 7.49 14.51 4.58
C GLU A 106 7.40 14.96 3.11
N ARG A 107 6.20 15.39 2.66
CA ARG A 107 5.90 15.90 1.30
C ARG A 107 6.41 14.98 0.19
N VAL A 108 6.20 13.68 0.36
CA VAL A 108 6.55 12.68 -0.65
C VAL A 108 5.69 12.94 -1.90
N PRO A 109 6.27 13.15 -3.09
CA PRO A 109 5.53 13.57 -4.28
C PRO A 109 4.41 12.62 -4.72
N ALA A 110 4.56 11.32 -4.46
CA ALA A 110 3.56 10.32 -4.85
C ALA A 110 3.36 9.20 -3.82
N LEU A 111 2.10 8.88 -3.56
CA LEU A 111 1.66 7.73 -2.80
C LEU A 111 0.89 6.77 -3.71
N VAL A 112 1.32 5.51 -3.78
CA VAL A 112 0.58 4.42 -4.39
C VAL A 112 -0.02 3.54 -3.30
N TYR A 113 -1.33 3.55 -3.17
CA TYR A 113 -2.07 2.68 -2.27
C TYR A 113 -2.73 1.53 -3.03
N VAL A 114 -2.46 0.29 -2.58
CA VAL A 114 -3.18 -0.87 -3.11
C VAL A 114 -4.43 -1.13 -2.28
N SER A 115 -5.54 -0.59 -2.80
CA SER A 115 -6.91 -0.81 -2.37
C SER A 115 -7.38 -2.23 -2.80
N SER A 116 -8.65 -2.38 -3.16
CA SER A 116 -9.25 -3.63 -3.64
C SER A 116 -10.53 -3.37 -4.40
N VAL A 117 -10.90 -4.23 -5.34
CA VAL A 117 -12.27 -4.25 -5.89
C VAL A 117 -13.32 -4.44 -4.81
N ALA A 118 -12.97 -5.04 -3.67
CA ALA A 118 -13.87 -5.18 -2.53
C ALA A 118 -14.25 -3.85 -1.86
N ALA A 119 -13.56 -2.75 -2.18
CA ALA A 119 -13.95 -1.42 -1.71
C ALA A 119 -15.24 -0.93 -2.38
N TYR A 120 -15.55 -1.41 -3.59
CA TYR A 120 -16.76 -1.01 -4.32
C TYR A 120 -18.03 -1.37 -3.54
N SER A 121 -19.03 -0.51 -3.64
CA SER A 121 -20.37 -0.76 -3.15
C SER A 121 -21.03 -1.89 -3.93
N PRO A 122 -21.82 -2.76 -3.28
CA PRO A 122 -22.57 -3.80 -3.97
C PRO A 122 -23.44 -3.23 -5.10
N ASP A 123 -23.34 -3.81 -6.30
CA ASP A 123 -24.26 -3.59 -7.41
C ASP A 123 -25.09 -4.89 -7.59
N PRO A 124 -26.43 -4.85 -7.45
CA PRO A 124 -27.27 -6.03 -7.67
C PRO A 124 -27.35 -6.43 -9.15
N SER A 125 -26.86 -5.60 -10.06
CA SER A 125 -26.77 -5.93 -11.48
C SER A 125 -25.44 -6.60 -11.82
N ASP A 126 -25.48 -7.61 -12.69
CA ASP A 126 -24.31 -8.41 -13.12
C ASP A 126 -23.48 -7.68 -14.19
N ARG A 127 -23.30 -6.36 -14.04
CA ARG A 127 -22.61 -5.50 -15.01
C ARG A 127 -21.27 -5.03 -14.44
N ALA A 128 -20.32 -4.78 -15.34
CA ALA A 128 -19.08 -4.11 -14.98
C ALA A 128 -19.35 -2.66 -14.56
N VAL A 129 -18.59 -2.18 -13.58
CA VAL A 129 -18.62 -0.80 -13.09
C VAL A 129 -17.27 -0.11 -13.36
N ALA A 130 -17.29 1.21 -13.55
CA ALA A 130 -16.08 2.02 -13.72
C ALA A 130 -15.53 2.52 -12.37
N GLU A 131 -14.38 3.18 -12.39
CA GLU A 131 -13.67 3.62 -11.18
C GLU A 131 -14.37 4.74 -10.41
N ASP A 132 -15.35 5.40 -11.02
CA ASP A 132 -16.24 6.38 -10.38
C ASP A 132 -17.38 5.72 -9.57
N TRP A 133 -17.51 4.39 -9.62
CA TRP A 133 -18.49 3.66 -8.82
C TRP A 133 -18.24 3.86 -7.32
N PRO A 134 -19.29 4.01 -6.49
CA PRO A 134 -19.13 4.25 -5.07
C PRO A 134 -18.29 3.17 -4.38
N THR A 135 -17.45 3.57 -3.44
CA THR A 135 -16.58 2.68 -2.66
C THR A 135 -16.98 2.64 -1.18
N HIS A 136 -18.24 2.28 -0.89
CA HIS A 136 -18.71 2.12 0.49
C HIS A 136 -18.49 0.71 1.06
N GLY A 137 -17.98 -0.23 0.25
CA GLY A 137 -17.80 -1.62 0.61
C GLY A 137 -19.11 -2.35 0.93
N TRP A 138 -19.01 -3.66 1.16
CA TRP A 138 -20.11 -4.43 1.72
C TRP A 138 -20.08 -4.35 3.26
N PRO A 139 -21.11 -3.82 3.93
CA PRO A 139 -21.15 -3.68 5.39
C PRO A 139 -21.06 -5.00 6.18
N GLY A 140 -21.33 -6.14 5.55
CA GLY A 140 -21.31 -7.46 6.20
C GLY A 140 -19.91 -8.06 6.39
N ALA A 141 -18.85 -7.42 5.88
CA ALA A 141 -17.50 -7.97 5.93
C ALA A 141 -16.46 -6.90 6.27
N ALA A 142 -15.54 -7.25 7.18
CA ALA A 142 -14.50 -6.34 7.67
C ALA A 142 -13.56 -5.87 6.54
N TYR A 143 -13.11 -6.79 5.69
CA TYR A 143 -12.15 -6.45 4.62
C TYR A 143 -12.67 -5.38 3.62
N PRO A 144 -13.88 -5.51 3.04
CA PRO A 144 -14.50 -4.43 2.26
C PRO A 144 -14.58 -3.10 3.02
N MET A 145 -15.00 -3.14 4.29
CA MET A 145 -15.16 -1.95 5.12
C MET A 145 -13.82 -1.24 5.41
N GLU A 146 -12.76 -1.98 5.73
CA GLU A 146 -11.43 -1.42 5.97
C GLU A 146 -10.87 -0.74 4.70
N LYS A 147 -11.05 -1.36 3.52
CA LYS A 147 -10.63 -0.78 2.24
C LYS A 147 -11.45 0.46 1.86
N ALA A 148 -12.78 0.38 2.01
CA ALA A 148 -13.68 1.50 1.78
C ALA A 148 -13.38 2.69 2.70
N TYR A 149 -13.07 2.43 3.98
CA TYR A 149 -12.70 3.47 4.93
C TYR A 149 -11.44 4.22 4.49
N LEU A 150 -10.39 3.50 4.07
CA LEU A 150 -9.15 4.12 3.60
C LEU A 150 -9.33 4.90 2.30
N GLU A 151 -10.21 4.47 1.39
CA GLU A 151 -10.59 5.25 0.20
C GLU A 151 -11.21 6.60 0.60
N ARG A 152 -12.18 6.60 1.54
CA ARG A 152 -12.81 7.83 2.03
C ARG A 152 -11.84 8.73 2.79
N TRP A 153 -10.92 8.13 3.56
CA TRP A 153 -9.89 8.88 4.26
C TRP A 153 -8.96 9.58 3.25
N LEU A 154 -8.53 8.88 2.20
CA LEU A 154 -7.69 9.44 1.14
C LEU A 154 -8.40 10.53 0.33
N ASP A 155 -9.73 10.50 0.18
CA ASP A 155 -10.47 11.59 -0.47
C ASP A 155 -10.28 12.92 0.27
N ALA A 156 -10.28 12.89 1.61
CA ALA A 156 -10.02 14.07 2.42
C ALA A 156 -8.54 14.48 2.34
N GLU A 157 -7.64 13.51 2.26
CA GLU A 157 -6.19 13.78 2.24
C GLU A 157 -5.73 14.41 0.93
N GLU A 158 -6.23 13.94 -0.21
CA GLU A 158 -5.96 14.54 -1.52
C GLU A 158 -6.37 16.03 -1.57
N LEU A 159 -7.43 16.40 -0.86
CA LEU A 159 -7.85 17.81 -0.74
C LEU A 159 -6.95 18.64 0.18
N ARG A 160 -6.39 18.02 1.24
CA ARG A 160 -5.49 18.70 2.19
C ARG A 160 -4.07 18.86 1.67
N HIS A 161 -3.62 17.90 0.87
CA HIS A 161 -2.24 17.79 0.36
C HIS A 161 -2.21 17.66 -1.17
N PRO A 162 -2.69 18.67 -1.91
CA PRO A 162 -2.80 18.60 -3.37
C PRO A 162 -1.45 18.46 -4.09
N GLU A 163 -0.34 18.73 -3.41
CA GLU A 163 1.02 18.51 -3.90
C GLU A 163 1.42 17.03 -3.96
N THR A 164 0.76 16.17 -3.17
CA THR A 164 1.02 14.73 -3.13
C THR A 164 0.06 14.04 -4.09
N ARG A 165 0.60 13.44 -5.15
CA ARG A 165 -0.22 12.62 -6.05
C ARG A 165 -0.56 11.29 -5.39
N VAL A 166 -1.84 11.07 -5.10
CA VAL A 166 -2.33 9.77 -4.64
C VAL A 166 -2.79 8.93 -5.83
N VAL A 167 -2.36 7.67 -5.86
CA VAL A 167 -2.75 6.67 -6.86
C VAL A 167 -3.34 5.48 -6.12
N ARG A 168 -4.60 5.15 -6.42
CA ARG A 168 -5.31 4.03 -5.79
C ARG A 168 -5.49 2.92 -6.81
N ILE A 169 -4.96 1.74 -6.51
CA ILE A 169 -5.11 0.56 -7.37
C ILE A 169 -6.11 -0.37 -6.69
N ARG A 170 -7.17 -0.74 -7.41
CA ARG A 170 -8.22 -1.64 -6.92
C ARG A 170 -8.11 -2.99 -7.63
N PRO A 171 -7.12 -3.84 -7.28
CA PRO A 171 -6.97 -5.12 -7.94
C PRO A 171 -8.08 -6.09 -7.52
N CYS A 172 -8.34 -7.06 -8.40
CA CYS A 172 -9.00 -8.31 -8.02
C CYS A 172 -8.06 -9.17 -7.16
N PHE A 173 -8.42 -10.43 -6.91
CA PHE A 173 -7.52 -11.36 -6.24
C PHE A 173 -6.21 -11.53 -7.02
N LEU A 174 -5.09 -11.23 -6.34
CA LEU A 174 -3.74 -11.40 -6.89
C LEU A 174 -3.14 -12.70 -6.36
N PHE A 175 -2.98 -13.67 -7.27
CA PHE A 175 -2.39 -14.96 -6.94
C PHE A 175 -0.95 -15.06 -7.41
N LYS A 176 -0.13 -15.67 -6.57
CA LYS A 176 1.24 -16.04 -6.91
C LYS A 176 1.56 -17.37 -6.28
N ARG A 177 2.06 -18.30 -7.09
CA ARG A 177 2.29 -19.69 -6.68
C ARG A 177 3.07 -19.79 -5.37
N ARG A 178 4.13 -18.99 -5.21
CA ARG A 178 5.00 -19.02 -4.02
C ARG A 178 4.36 -18.47 -2.74
N SER A 179 3.25 -17.73 -2.84
CA SER A 179 2.55 -17.10 -1.71
C SER A 179 1.19 -17.74 -1.42
N ALA A 180 0.86 -18.85 -2.08
CA ALA A 180 -0.43 -19.53 -1.93
C ALA A 180 -0.69 -20.02 -0.49
N THR A 181 0.37 -20.37 0.26
CA THR A 181 0.27 -20.82 1.65
C THR A 181 -0.03 -19.70 2.64
N GLU A 182 0.17 -18.44 2.25
CA GLU A 182 -0.06 -17.25 3.10
C GLU A 182 -1.52 -16.77 3.05
N GLN A 183 -2.36 -17.36 2.19
CA GLN A 183 -3.80 -17.04 2.06
C GLN A 183 -4.70 -17.96 2.89
N ARG A 184 -4.14 -18.71 3.84
CA ARG A 184 -4.89 -19.61 4.74
C ARG A 184 -5.48 -18.85 5.91
#